data_AF-A0A7G7LCW4-F1
#
_entry.id   AF-A0A7G7LCW4-F1
#
_cell.length_a   1.000
_cell.length_b   1.000
_cell.length_c   1.000
_cell.angle_alpha   90.00
_cell.angle_beta   90.00
_cell.angle_gamma   90.00
#
_symmetry.space_group_name_H-M   'P 1'
#
loop_
_entity.id
_entity.type
_entity.pdbx_description
1 polymer ?
#
loop_
_entity_poly.entity_id
_entity_poly.type
_entity_poly.pdbx_seq_one_letter_code
_entity_poly.pdbx_strand_id
1 'polypeptide(L)'
;MIAVLSSWSATVLLHSLAIGEMSPMRWCHVGAPVGCVSSTTPRRISGALTRAEGMSVSEATEPRISLNEAAYQRLRAEIIACRLAPGQRLTEKGLAADFGFSFAPLRDALTRLDHEGLIRTVPRRGYQVAPLTPKSIDDLFVLWEIVGPELIRLGLQRATEEQIADARAAFDDLDRTSAAQDIDVVTGTFTALAEATGNSYMIALHQRLMGDMSRIRALRLTSAEPADSVPTQHWVREVLVERDPDRAAEHARRHIREVHQAVLQAVVRWPSVMTSEVSVGSPR
;
A
#
# COMPACT_ATOMS: atom_id res chain seq x y z
N MET A 1 -20.80 -22.60 55.27
CA MET A 1 -20.19 -22.27 53.96
C MET A 1 -21.29 -21.63 53.11
N ILE A 2 -21.62 -20.34 53.25
CA ILE A 2 -21.03 -19.14 52.60
C ILE A 2 -21.03 -19.33 51.06
N ALA A 3 -21.98 -18.82 50.24
CA ALA A 3 -22.33 -17.44 49.83
C ALA A 3 -21.15 -16.70 49.13
N VAL A 4 -21.28 -16.08 47.94
CA VAL A 4 -21.67 -14.68 47.64
C VAL A 4 -21.31 -14.49 46.13
N LEU A 5 -22.20 -14.05 45.21
CA LEU A 5 -22.32 -12.69 44.60
C LEU A 5 -20.94 -12.06 44.19
N SER A 6 -20.70 -11.30 43.13
CA SER A 6 -21.47 -10.34 42.33
C SER A 6 -20.52 -9.69 41.29
N SER A 7 -21.11 -9.14 40.23
CA SER A 7 -20.75 -7.90 39.51
C SER A 7 -19.31 -7.43 39.41
N TRP A 8 -18.87 -7.16 38.18
CA TRP A 8 -18.22 -5.89 37.86
C TRP A 8 -19.01 -5.18 36.76
N SER A 9 -19.84 -4.23 37.18
CA SER A 9 -20.44 -3.18 36.36
C SER A 9 -19.39 -2.12 36.01
N ALA A 10 -19.56 -1.55 34.82
CA ALA A 10 -19.42 -0.13 34.47
C ALA A 10 -18.29 0.71 35.11
N THR A 11 -17.48 1.35 34.27
CA THR A 11 -17.38 2.83 34.16
C THR A 11 -16.26 3.16 33.15
N VAL A 12 -16.60 3.53 31.91
CA VAL A 12 -15.76 4.46 31.14
C VAL A 12 -16.61 5.70 30.92
N LEU A 13 -16.16 6.75 31.59
CA LEU A 13 -16.74 8.07 31.65
C LEU A 13 -16.76 8.73 30.27
N LEU A 14 -17.86 9.43 30.02
CA LEU A 14 -17.96 10.59 29.14
C LEU A 14 -16.68 11.45 29.22
N HIS A 15 -16.01 11.62 28.09
CA HIS A 15 -15.34 12.87 27.77
C HIS A 15 -15.86 13.37 26.43
N SER A 16 -16.81 14.30 26.57
CA SER A 16 -17.22 15.24 25.55
C SER A 16 -16.05 16.21 25.34
N LEU A 17 -15.40 16.19 24.17
CA LEU A 17 -14.54 17.27 23.71
C LEU A 17 -14.80 17.51 22.21
N ALA A 18 -15.59 18.57 21.97
CA ALA A 18 -15.49 19.53 20.88
C ALA A 18 -14.89 19.05 19.55
N ILE A 19 -15.74 18.62 18.62
CA ILE A 19 -15.43 18.68 17.19
C ILE A 19 -15.62 20.14 16.77
N GLY A 20 -14.52 20.88 16.75
CA GLY A 20 -14.43 22.16 16.06
C GLY A 20 -14.53 21.94 14.55
N GLU A 21 -15.43 22.69 13.91
CA GLU A 21 -15.55 22.79 12.47
C GLU A 21 -14.20 23.13 11.83
N MET A 22 -13.69 22.25 10.95
CA MET A 22 -12.61 22.59 10.04
C MET A 22 -13.11 22.49 8.60
N SER A 23 -13.36 23.66 8.04
CA SER A 23 -13.68 23.93 6.63
C SER A 23 -12.49 23.56 5.72
N PRO A 24 -12.72 23.09 4.48
CA PRO A 24 -11.67 22.53 3.62
C PRO A 24 -10.77 23.62 3.02
N MET A 25 -9.47 23.51 3.27
CA MET A 25 -8.47 24.38 2.64
C MET A 25 -8.27 24.03 1.16
N ARG A 26 -8.60 25.02 0.33
CA ARG A 26 -8.29 25.13 -1.10
C ARG A 26 -6.78 25.25 -1.30
N TRP A 27 -6.20 24.42 -2.16
CA TRP A 27 -4.86 24.63 -2.69
C TRP A 27 -4.92 25.66 -3.82
N CYS A 28 -4.29 26.82 -3.62
CA CYS A 28 -4.15 27.87 -4.64
C CYS A 28 -2.94 27.57 -5.54
N HIS A 29 -3.20 27.56 -6.85
CA HIS A 29 -2.20 27.70 -7.91
C HIS A 29 -1.47 29.05 -7.80
N VAL A 30 -0.15 29.05 -7.97
CA VAL A 30 0.61 30.27 -8.31
C VAL A 30 1.50 29.97 -9.51
N GLY A 31 1.25 30.71 -10.58
CA GLY A 31 2.16 30.87 -11.70
C GLY A 31 2.43 32.35 -11.95
N ALA A 32 3.72 32.73 -11.94
CA ALA A 32 4.40 33.85 -12.65
C ALA A 32 3.86 35.30 -12.42
N PRO A 33 4.54 36.42 -12.82
CA PRO A 33 5.66 36.53 -13.78
C PRO A 33 6.83 37.52 -13.45
N VAL A 34 7.94 37.28 -14.15
CA VAL A 34 8.85 38.19 -14.90
C VAL A 34 9.21 39.57 -14.31
N GLY A 35 10.52 39.77 -14.09
CA GLY A 35 11.15 41.09 -13.89
C GLY A 35 12.49 41.17 -14.64
N CYS A 36 12.54 42.11 -15.59
CA CYS A 36 13.62 42.39 -16.53
C CYS A 36 14.70 43.28 -15.89
N VAL A 37 15.99 42.98 -16.08
CA VAL A 37 17.06 44.00 -16.02
C VAL A 37 18.11 43.72 -17.11
N SER A 38 18.40 44.79 -17.84
CA SER A 38 19.18 44.92 -19.06
C SER A 38 20.70 44.82 -18.91
N SER A 39 21.29 44.32 -19.98
CA SER A 39 22.65 44.49 -20.53
C SER A 39 23.58 45.58 -19.98
N THR A 40 24.81 45.18 -19.63
CA THR A 40 26.04 45.92 -19.98
C THR A 40 27.18 44.93 -20.28
N THR A 41 27.77 45.04 -21.47
CA THR A 41 28.88 44.24 -22.03
C THR A 41 30.24 44.61 -21.38
N PRO A 42 31.30 43.78 -21.51
CA PRO A 42 32.45 43.75 -20.59
C PRO A 42 33.69 44.53 -21.09
N ARG A 43 34.58 44.91 -20.18
CA ARG A 43 35.96 45.35 -20.51
C ARG A 43 37.02 44.95 -19.46
N ARG A 44 37.74 43.88 -19.82
CA ARG A 44 39.19 43.57 -19.74
C ARG A 44 40.12 44.11 -18.61
N ILE A 45 40.71 43.10 -17.93
CA ILE A 45 42.13 42.82 -17.52
C ILE A 45 42.83 43.74 -16.50
N SER A 46 43.10 43.19 -15.30
CA SER A 46 44.43 42.80 -14.77
C SER A 46 44.56 43.07 -13.27
N GLY A 47 44.97 42.07 -12.47
CA GLY A 47 45.52 42.33 -11.14
C GLY A 47 45.34 41.24 -10.08
N ALA A 48 46.37 40.40 -9.94
CA ALA A 48 46.94 39.89 -8.69
C ALA A 48 46.09 39.08 -7.68
N LEU A 49 46.39 37.78 -7.67
CA LEU A 49 46.92 36.98 -6.55
C LEU A 49 46.12 36.85 -5.23
N THR A 50 45.83 35.57 -4.95
CA THR A 50 45.69 34.83 -3.68
C THR A 50 44.27 34.45 -3.23
N ARG A 51 43.90 33.17 -3.41
CA ARG A 51 43.00 32.47 -2.47
C ARG A 51 43.06 30.94 -2.59
N ALA A 52 43.44 30.34 -1.47
CA ALA A 52 43.05 29.04 -0.91
C ALA A 52 42.73 27.86 -1.86
N GLU A 53 43.61 26.88 -1.81
CA GLU A 53 43.31 25.48 -2.06
C GLU A 53 42.22 24.96 -1.08
N GLY A 54 41.39 24.05 -1.59
CA GLY A 54 40.86 22.93 -0.80
C GLY A 54 39.59 23.19 0.02
N MET A 55 38.44 22.85 -0.55
CA MET A 55 37.37 22.03 0.08
C MET A 55 36.19 21.98 -0.89
N SER A 56 36.24 21.07 -1.86
CA SER A 56 35.04 20.62 -2.54
C SER A 56 34.27 19.76 -1.55
N VAL A 57 33.25 20.34 -0.92
CA VAL A 57 32.22 19.54 -0.24
C VAL A 57 31.50 18.79 -1.36
N SER A 58 31.85 17.51 -1.51
CA SER A 58 31.10 16.57 -2.34
C SER A 58 29.74 16.42 -1.70
N GLU A 59 28.78 17.23 -2.14
CA GLU A 59 27.37 17.09 -1.84
C GLU A 59 26.95 15.67 -2.25
N ALA A 60 26.72 14.81 -1.26
CA ALA A 60 26.22 13.47 -1.48
C ALA A 60 24.91 13.58 -2.27
N THR A 61 24.95 13.22 -3.54
CA THR A 61 23.79 13.25 -4.42
C THR A 61 22.81 12.21 -3.91
N GLU A 62 21.74 12.64 -3.24
CA GLU A 62 20.60 11.79 -2.94
C GLU A 62 20.19 11.07 -4.24
N PRO A 63 19.88 9.75 -4.19
CA PRO A 63 19.56 9.00 -5.38
C PRO A 63 18.33 9.62 -6.06
N ARG A 64 18.56 10.32 -7.17
CA ARG A 64 17.48 10.88 -8.00
C ARG A 64 16.75 9.73 -8.66
N ILE A 65 15.59 9.37 -8.12
CA ILE A 65 14.68 8.38 -8.71
C ILE A 65 14.44 8.74 -10.18
N SER A 66 14.52 7.76 -11.07
CA SER A 66 14.28 7.97 -12.50
C SER A 66 12.82 8.40 -12.74
N LEU A 67 12.56 9.14 -13.82
CA LEU A 67 11.19 9.53 -14.17
C LEU A 67 10.27 8.33 -14.43
N ASN A 68 10.83 7.23 -14.97
CA ASN A 68 10.10 5.98 -15.17
C ASN A 68 9.67 5.39 -13.83
N GLU A 69 10.60 5.32 -12.87
CA GLU A 69 10.31 4.77 -11.55
C GLU A 69 9.34 5.67 -10.76
N ALA A 70 9.52 6.99 -10.83
CA ALA A 70 8.60 7.94 -10.21
C ALA A 70 7.16 7.81 -10.78
N ALA A 71 7.02 7.66 -12.10
CA ALA A 71 5.71 7.47 -12.74
C ALA A 71 5.07 6.14 -12.30
N TYR A 72 5.84 5.06 -12.29
CA TYR A 72 5.40 3.76 -11.83
C TYR A 72 4.93 3.79 -10.36
N GLN A 73 5.77 4.27 -9.44
CA GLN A 73 5.44 4.33 -8.02
C GLN A 73 4.20 5.17 -7.77
N ARG A 74 4.09 6.32 -8.46
CA ARG A 74 2.93 7.21 -8.32
C ARG A 74 1.66 6.51 -8.78
N LEU A 75 1.62 5.96 -9.99
CA LEU A 75 0.42 5.29 -10.51
C LEU A 75 0.05 4.07 -9.66
N ARG A 76 1.04 3.27 -9.24
CA ARG A 76 0.82 2.12 -8.36
C ARG A 76 0.17 2.55 -7.05
N ALA A 77 0.68 3.59 -6.40
CA ALA A 77 0.12 4.10 -5.14
C ALA A 77 -1.34 4.55 -5.30
N GLU A 78 -1.69 5.21 -6.42
CA GLU A 78 -3.06 5.64 -6.68
C GLU A 78 -4.02 4.47 -6.93
N ILE A 79 -3.56 3.40 -7.60
CA ILE A 79 -4.34 2.17 -7.81
C ILE A 79 -4.53 1.41 -6.50
N ILE A 80 -3.46 1.25 -5.72
CA ILE A 80 -3.50 0.55 -4.43
C ILE A 80 -4.42 1.26 -3.45
N ALA A 81 -4.35 2.60 -3.38
CA ALA A 81 -5.25 3.41 -2.56
C ALA A 81 -6.68 3.53 -3.13
N CYS A 82 -6.96 2.88 -4.27
CA CYS A 82 -8.25 2.95 -4.98
C CYS A 82 -8.72 4.37 -5.34
N ARG A 83 -7.79 5.34 -5.44
CA ARG A 83 -8.07 6.68 -6.00
C ARG A 83 -8.24 6.61 -7.51
N LEU A 84 -7.46 5.73 -8.16
CA LEU A 84 -7.84 5.18 -9.45
C LEU A 84 -8.72 3.95 -9.19
N ALA A 85 -10.02 4.12 -9.35
CA ALA A 85 -11.02 3.15 -8.89
C ALA A 85 -10.91 1.81 -9.66
N PRO A 86 -11.21 0.67 -9.02
CA PRO A 86 -11.33 -0.60 -9.72
C PRO A 86 -12.28 -0.51 -10.92
N GLY A 87 -11.86 -1.02 -12.08
CA GLY A 87 -12.63 -0.93 -13.32
C GLY A 87 -12.59 0.44 -14.01
N GLN A 88 -11.97 1.47 -13.44
CA GLN A 88 -11.79 2.77 -14.08
C GLN A 88 -10.98 2.63 -15.38
N ARG A 89 -11.45 3.27 -16.44
CA ARG A 89 -10.71 3.37 -17.70
C ARG A 89 -9.67 4.48 -17.60
N LEU A 90 -8.46 4.18 -18.08
CA LEU A 90 -7.32 5.09 -18.10
C LEU A 90 -6.89 5.33 -19.54
N THR A 91 -6.48 6.56 -19.83
CA THR A 91 -5.88 6.93 -21.11
C THR A 91 -4.55 7.61 -20.84
N GLU A 92 -3.55 7.39 -21.70
CA GLU A 92 -2.23 8.03 -21.54
C GLU A 92 -2.35 9.55 -21.50
N LYS A 93 -3.24 10.12 -22.33
CA LYS A 93 -3.51 11.56 -22.37
C LYS A 93 -4.08 12.07 -21.05
N GLY A 94 -5.03 11.34 -20.46
CA GLY A 94 -5.59 11.69 -19.15
C GLY A 94 -4.53 11.62 -18.05
N LEU A 95 -3.77 10.52 -18.00
CA LEU A 95 -2.71 10.34 -17.01
C LEU A 95 -1.60 11.39 -17.14
N ALA A 96 -1.24 11.79 -18.37
CA ALA A 96 -0.27 12.86 -18.60
C ALA A 96 -0.77 14.21 -18.06
N ALA A 97 -2.06 14.51 -18.23
CA ALA A 97 -2.68 15.73 -17.72
C ALA A 97 -2.77 15.71 -16.18
N ASP A 98 -3.16 14.58 -15.59
CA ASP A 98 -3.41 14.46 -14.16
C ASP A 98 -2.11 14.37 -13.34
N PHE A 99 -1.08 13.69 -13.87
CA PHE A 99 0.16 13.39 -13.14
C PHE A 99 1.39 14.14 -13.65
N GLY A 100 1.30 14.86 -14.78
CA GLY A 100 2.39 15.68 -15.30
C GLY A 100 3.57 14.90 -15.90
N PHE A 101 3.44 13.59 -16.09
CA PHE A 101 4.46 12.77 -16.74
C PHE A 101 4.29 12.79 -18.27
N SER A 102 5.40 12.65 -18.99
CA SER A 102 5.37 12.45 -20.45
C SER A 102 4.93 11.02 -20.81
N PHE A 103 4.61 10.78 -22.08
CA PHE A 103 4.07 9.49 -22.53
C PHE A 103 5.03 8.30 -22.33
N ALA A 104 6.34 8.51 -22.51
CA ALA A 104 7.33 7.43 -22.38
C ALA A 104 7.39 6.80 -20.97
N PRO A 105 7.59 7.56 -19.88
CA PRO A 105 7.57 7.02 -18.52
C PRO A 105 6.19 6.47 -18.13
N LEU A 106 5.09 7.06 -18.63
CA LEU A 106 3.75 6.52 -18.40
C LEU A 106 3.56 5.15 -19.06
N ARG A 107 4.02 4.96 -20.29
CA ARG A 107 3.92 3.65 -20.99
C ARG A 107 4.74 2.58 -20.30
N ASP A 108 5.95 2.91 -19.84
CA ASP A 108 6.77 2.00 -19.05
C ASP A 108 6.05 1.59 -17.76
N ALA A 109 5.55 2.57 -17.01
CA ALA A 109 4.77 2.33 -15.79
C ALA A 109 3.53 1.47 -16.05
N LEU A 110 2.74 1.78 -17.08
CA LEU A 110 1.54 1.04 -17.43
C LEU A 110 1.86 -0.41 -17.84
N THR A 111 2.95 -0.63 -18.57
CA THR A 111 3.40 -1.98 -18.94
C THR A 111 3.74 -2.81 -17.69
N ARG A 112 4.46 -2.22 -16.74
CA ARG A 112 4.78 -2.87 -15.46
C ARG A 112 3.53 -3.18 -14.64
N LEU A 113 2.60 -2.23 -14.55
CA LEU A 113 1.32 -2.41 -13.84
C LEU A 113 0.43 -3.49 -14.50
N ASP A 114 0.48 -3.64 -15.82
CA ASP A 114 -0.22 -4.70 -16.56
C ASP A 114 0.40 -6.06 -16.24
N HIS A 115 1.73 -6.15 -16.17
CA HIS A 115 2.44 -7.35 -15.73
C HIS A 115 2.14 -7.75 -14.27
N GLU A 116 1.97 -6.77 -13.38
CA GLU A 116 1.52 -7.01 -12.00
C GLU A 116 0.04 -7.39 -11.89
N GLY A 117 -0.75 -7.17 -12.96
CA GLY A 117 -2.19 -7.40 -12.99
C GLY A 117 -3.00 -6.33 -12.25
N LEU A 118 -2.39 -5.17 -11.96
CA LEU A 118 -3.07 -4.02 -11.33
C LEU A 118 -3.91 -3.23 -12.35
N ILE A 119 -3.54 -3.31 -13.63
CA ILE A 119 -4.33 -2.85 -14.76
C ILE A 119 -4.45 -3.96 -15.80
N ARG A 120 -5.33 -3.74 -16.79
CA ARG A 120 -5.41 -4.52 -18.02
C ARG A 120 -5.33 -3.61 -19.24
N THR A 121 -4.49 -3.95 -20.20
CA THR A 121 -4.48 -3.30 -21.51
C THR A 121 -5.72 -3.70 -22.31
N VAL A 122 -6.51 -2.73 -22.79
CA VAL A 122 -7.72 -2.98 -23.58
C VAL A 122 -7.49 -2.53 -25.03
N PRO A 123 -7.50 -3.47 -26.01
CA PRO A 123 -7.20 -3.14 -27.41
C PRO A 123 -8.04 -1.96 -27.92
N ARG A 124 -7.34 -0.94 -28.46
CA ARG A 124 -7.93 0.29 -29.03
C ARG A 124 -8.76 1.13 -28.04
N ARG A 125 -8.71 0.85 -26.74
CA ARG A 125 -9.49 1.54 -25.69
C ARG A 125 -8.64 2.06 -24.53
N GLY A 126 -7.32 1.87 -24.59
CA GLY A 126 -6.38 2.30 -23.55
C GLY A 126 -6.21 1.22 -22.49
N TYR A 127 -6.31 1.60 -21.23
CA TYR A 127 -6.08 0.71 -20.10
C TYR A 127 -7.29 0.74 -19.17
N GLN A 128 -7.40 -0.25 -18.30
CA GLN A 128 -8.41 -0.29 -17.27
C GLN A 128 -7.81 -0.81 -15.98
N VAL A 129 -8.07 -0.14 -14.85
CA VAL A 129 -7.69 -0.67 -13.54
C VAL A 129 -8.37 -2.03 -13.35
N ALA A 130 -7.63 -3.03 -12.90
CA ALA A 130 -8.16 -4.38 -12.71
C ALA A 130 -9.43 -4.32 -11.84
N PRO A 131 -10.56 -4.89 -12.28
CA PRO A 131 -11.79 -4.85 -11.48
C PRO A 131 -11.62 -5.69 -10.21
N LEU A 132 -12.28 -5.29 -9.14
CA LEU A 132 -12.49 -6.11 -7.94
C LEU A 132 -13.98 -6.42 -7.89
N THR A 133 -14.36 -7.61 -8.35
CA THR A 133 -15.74 -8.13 -8.27
C THR A 133 -15.89 -8.98 -7.01
N PRO A 134 -17.12 -9.26 -6.52
CA PRO A 134 -17.31 -10.17 -5.39
C PRO A 134 -16.68 -11.54 -5.65
N LYS A 135 -16.84 -12.05 -6.88
CA LYS A 135 -16.24 -13.32 -7.32
C LYS A 135 -14.71 -13.29 -7.31
N SER A 136 -14.08 -12.22 -7.81
CA SER A 136 -12.62 -12.14 -7.82
C SER A 136 -12.04 -12.00 -6.42
N ILE A 137 -12.78 -11.33 -5.51
CA ILE A 137 -12.39 -11.24 -4.10
C ILE A 137 -12.47 -12.62 -3.44
N ASP A 138 -13.58 -13.35 -3.63
CA ASP A 138 -13.73 -14.74 -3.15
C ASP A 138 -12.60 -15.65 -3.66
N ASP A 139 -12.32 -15.63 -4.97
CA ASP A 139 -11.23 -16.40 -5.58
C ASP A 139 -9.85 -16.05 -4.99
N LEU A 140 -9.60 -14.76 -4.73
CA LEU A 140 -8.37 -14.28 -4.11
C LEU A 140 -8.19 -14.85 -2.69
N PHE A 141 -9.25 -14.82 -1.88
CA PHE A 141 -9.22 -15.35 -0.52
C PHE A 141 -9.06 -16.87 -0.48
N VAL A 142 -9.73 -17.60 -1.38
CA VAL A 142 -9.54 -19.06 -1.52
C VAL A 142 -8.08 -19.39 -1.84
N LEU A 143 -7.47 -18.67 -2.79
CA LEU A 143 -6.05 -18.83 -3.09
C LEU A 143 -5.15 -18.47 -1.89
N TRP A 144 -5.47 -17.38 -1.19
CA TRP A 144 -4.69 -16.92 -0.05
C TRP A 144 -4.76 -17.91 1.12
N GLU A 145 -5.91 -18.55 1.37
CA GLU A 145 -6.04 -19.57 2.41
C GLU A 145 -5.14 -20.80 2.14
N ILE A 146 -4.87 -21.12 0.88
CA ILE A 146 -3.98 -22.20 0.49
C ILE A 146 -2.51 -21.77 0.63
N VAL A 147 -2.16 -20.60 0.07
CA VAL A 147 -0.76 -20.19 -0.08
C VAL A 147 -0.20 -19.46 1.14
N GLY A 148 -1.01 -18.62 1.79
CA GLY A 148 -0.60 -17.78 2.91
C GLY A 148 -0.03 -18.57 4.09
N PRO A 149 -0.73 -19.59 4.60
CA PRO A 149 -0.21 -20.46 5.67
C PRO A 149 1.11 -21.13 5.33
N GLU A 150 1.24 -21.67 4.11
CA GLU A 150 2.47 -22.34 3.66
C GLU A 150 3.63 -21.38 3.47
N LEU A 151 3.37 -20.15 3.02
CA LEU A 151 4.36 -19.09 2.95
C LEU A 151 4.91 -18.76 4.33
N ILE A 152 4.04 -18.57 5.32
CA ILE A 152 4.46 -18.26 6.69
C ILE A 152 5.24 -19.42 7.29
N ARG A 153 4.77 -20.66 7.10
CA ARG A 153 5.45 -21.88 7.56
C ARG A 153 6.86 -21.99 6.99
N LEU A 154 6.99 -21.91 5.66
CA LEU A 154 8.28 -22.02 4.98
C LEU A 154 9.20 -20.84 5.28
N GLY A 155 8.64 -19.63 5.38
CA GLY A 155 9.36 -18.42 5.73
C GLY A 155 9.97 -18.53 7.12
N LEU A 156 9.18 -18.92 8.12
CA LEU A 156 9.68 -19.11 9.49
C LEU A 156 10.71 -20.23 9.61
N GLN A 157 10.56 -21.32 8.83
CA GLN A 157 11.55 -22.41 8.81
C GLN A 157 12.91 -22.00 8.24
N ARG A 158 12.95 -20.96 7.41
CA ARG A 158 14.14 -20.55 6.64
C ARG A 158 14.70 -19.19 7.04
N ALA A 159 13.92 -18.38 7.73
CA ALA A 159 14.33 -17.07 8.19
C ALA A 159 15.54 -17.17 9.12
N THR A 160 16.49 -16.26 8.94
CA THR A 160 17.63 -16.14 9.84
C THR A 160 17.20 -15.54 11.18
N GLU A 161 18.04 -15.76 12.20
CA GLU A 161 17.85 -15.12 13.52
C GLU A 161 17.70 -13.60 13.41
N GLU A 162 18.53 -12.99 12.56
CA GLU A 162 18.55 -11.55 12.28
C GLU A 162 17.24 -11.08 11.65
N GLN A 163 16.75 -11.77 10.61
CA GLN A 163 15.48 -11.42 9.98
C GLN A 163 14.29 -11.48 10.96
N ILE A 164 14.28 -12.47 11.86
CA ILE A 164 13.24 -12.56 12.89
C ILE A 164 13.41 -11.47 13.95
N ALA A 165 14.65 -11.15 14.34
CA ALA A 165 14.93 -10.08 15.28
C ALA A 165 14.47 -8.70 14.74
N ASP A 166 14.77 -8.41 13.47
CA ASP A 166 14.36 -7.19 12.79
C ASP A 166 12.84 -7.07 12.71
N ALA A 167 12.16 -8.15 12.31
CA ALA A 167 10.69 -8.17 12.27
C ALA A 167 10.08 -7.94 13.65
N ARG A 168 10.67 -8.50 14.71
CA ARG A 168 10.22 -8.27 16.09
C ARG A 168 10.45 -6.84 16.57
N ALA A 169 11.61 -6.27 16.26
CA ALA A 169 11.94 -4.89 16.60
C ALA A 169 10.94 -3.91 15.96
N ALA A 170 10.53 -4.16 14.71
CA ALA A 170 9.51 -3.37 14.05
C ALA A 170 8.15 -3.35 14.81
N PHE A 171 7.79 -4.44 15.49
CA PHE A 171 6.61 -4.48 16.37
C PHE A 171 6.82 -3.77 17.71
N ASP A 172 8.05 -3.67 18.20
CA ASP A 172 8.37 -2.98 19.45
C ASP A 172 8.33 -1.45 19.27
N ASP A 173 8.66 -0.97 18.08
CA ASP A 173 8.62 0.45 17.69
C ASP A 173 7.21 0.94 17.31
N LEU A 174 6.20 0.06 17.33
CA LEU A 174 4.82 0.45 17.07
C LEU A 174 4.27 1.35 18.16
N ASP A 175 3.85 2.56 17.76
CA ASP A 175 2.91 3.32 18.57
C ASP A 175 1.56 2.59 18.56
N ARG A 176 1.18 2.04 19.71
CA ARG A 176 -0.06 1.26 19.90
C ARG A 176 -1.34 2.05 19.61
N THR A 177 -1.24 3.36 19.37
CA THR A 177 -2.37 4.20 18.97
C THR A 177 -2.58 4.27 17.45
N SER A 178 -1.64 3.80 16.63
CA SER A 178 -1.69 3.91 15.17
C SER A 178 -1.98 2.57 14.47
N ALA A 179 -3.24 2.34 14.13
CA ALA A 179 -3.67 1.16 13.34
C ALA A 179 -3.07 1.12 11.92
N ALA A 180 -2.62 2.27 11.38
CA ALA A 180 -1.94 2.30 10.09
C ALA A 180 -0.53 1.70 10.18
N GLN A 181 0.24 2.09 11.20
CA GLN A 181 1.59 1.59 11.42
C GLN A 181 1.61 0.08 11.70
N ASP A 182 0.65 -0.42 12.48
CA ASP A 182 0.52 -1.86 12.76
C ASP A 182 0.45 -2.69 11.47
N ILE A 183 -0.33 -2.23 10.49
CA ILE A 183 -0.51 -3.01 9.26
C ILE A 183 0.69 -2.90 8.32
N ASP A 184 1.40 -1.78 8.31
CA ASP A 184 2.65 -1.66 7.54
C ASP A 184 3.71 -2.62 8.11
N VAL A 185 3.80 -2.74 9.44
CA VAL A 185 4.70 -3.69 10.11
C VAL A 185 4.32 -5.15 9.83
N VAL A 186 3.02 -5.48 9.90
CA VAL A 186 2.54 -6.84 9.56
C VAL A 186 2.83 -7.17 8.08
N THR A 187 2.58 -6.23 7.17
CA THR A 187 2.84 -6.41 5.73
C THR A 187 4.33 -6.59 5.46
N GLY A 188 5.18 -5.79 6.10
CA GLY A 188 6.64 -5.91 6.03
C GLY A 188 7.11 -7.27 6.56
N THR A 189 6.53 -7.74 7.67
CA THR A 189 6.84 -9.06 8.24
C THR A 189 6.52 -10.19 7.25
N PHE A 190 5.35 -10.20 6.64
CA PHE A 190 5.00 -11.24 5.66
C PHE A 190 5.86 -11.15 4.40
N THR A 191 6.26 -9.94 3.99
CA THR A 191 7.21 -9.75 2.88
C THR A 191 8.56 -10.38 3.21
N ALA A 192 9.11 -10.11 4.39
CA ALA A 192 10.36 -10.70 4.85
C ALA A 192 10.28 -12.24 4.93
N LEU A 193 9.16 -12.79 5.43
CA LEU A 193 8.93 -14.24 5.46
C LEU A 193 8.82 -14.83 4.04
N ALA A 194 8.18 -14.13 3.11
CA ALA A 194 8.11 -14.53 1.71
C ALA A 194 9.52 -14.61 1.10
N GLU A 195 10.34 -13.59 1.34
CA GLU A 195 11.74 -13.54 0.87
C GLU A 195 12.60 -14.65 1.50
N ALA A 196 12.43 -14.90 2.80
CA ALA A 196 13.11 -15.98 3.52
C ALA A 196 12.81 -17.37 2.92
N THR A 197 11.68 -17.55 2.22
CA THR A 197 11.45 -18.80 1.50
C THR A 197 12.50 -19.08 0.42
N GLY A 198 13.14 -18.05 -0.15
CA GLY A 198 14.04 -18.17 -1.30
C GLY A 198 13.35 -18.67 -2.58
N ASN A 199 12.01 -18.79 -2.59
CA ASN A 199 11.25 -19.27 -3.74
C ASN A 199 10.69 -18.08 -4.52
N SER A 200 11.32 -17.78 -5.68
CA SER A 200 10.94 -16.65 -6.53
C SER A 200 9.47 -16.66 -6.96
N TYR A 201 8.87 -17.84 -7.15
CA TYR A 201 7.45 -17.95 -7.48
C TYR A 201 6.55 -17.58 -6.30
N MET A 202 6.91 -18.00 -5.07
CA MET A 202 6.14 -17.63 -3.88
C MET A 202 6.26 -16.14 -3.56
N ILE A 203 7.46 -15.57 -3.73
CA ILE A 203 7.70 -14.13 -3.55
C ILE A 203 6.83 -13.32 -4.51
N ALA A 204 6.87 -13.66 -5.81
CA ALA A 204 6.06 -12.97 -6.81
C ALA A 204 4.55 -13.10 -6.55
N LEU A 205 4.11 -14.30 -6.14
CA LEU A 205 2.72 -14.54 -5.80
C LEU A 205 2.29 -13.73 -4.57
N HIS A 206 3.11 -13.67 -3.53
CA HIS A 206 2.86 -12.87 -2.33
C HIS A 206 2.72 -11.38 -2.65
N GLN A 207 3.65 -10.83 -3.43
CA GLN A 207 3.63 -9.42 -3.85
C GLN A 207 2.32 -9.08 -4.57
N ARG A 208 1.86 -9.96 -5.47
CA ARG A 208 0.58 -9.79 -6.17
C ARG A 208 -0.61 -9.85 -5.20
N LEU A 209 -0.67 -10.86 -4.33
CA LEU A 209 -1.73 -11.02 -3.34
C LEU A 209 -1.83 -9.78 -2.42
N MET A 210 -0.69 -9.27 -1.93
CA MET A 210 -0.67 -8.09 -1.05
C MET A 210 -1.11 -6.81 -1.76
N GLY A 211 -0.84 -6.68 -3.06
CA GLY A 211 -1.36 -5.59 -3.88
C GLY A 211 -2.90 -5.59 -3.90
N ASP A 212 -3.52 -6.73 -4.20
CA ASP A 212 -4.98 -6.83 -4.23
C ASP A 212 -5.62 -6.74 -2.83
N MET A 213 -5.00 -7.34 -1.81
CA MET A 213 -5.45 -7.20 -0.42
C MET A 213 -5.40 -5.75 0.08
N SER A 214 -4.37 -4.99 -0.30
CA SER A 214 -4.28 -3.56 0.03
C SER A 214 -5.40 -2.76 -0.61
N ARG A 215 -5.81 -3.11 -1.84
CA ARG A 215 -6.93 -2.47 -2.54
C ARG A 215 -8.27 -2.79 -1.89
N ILE A 216 -8.51 -4.05 -1.52
CA ILE A 216 -9.70 -4.48 -0.77
C ILE A 216 -9.79 -3.69 0.54
N ARG A 217 -8.68 -3.54 1.26
CA ARG A 217 -8.62 -2.73 2.49
C ARG A 217 -8.91 -1.26 2.21
N ALA A 218 -8.32 -0.66 1.18
CA ALA A 218 -8.56 0.73 0.83
C ALA A 218 -10.04 1.00 0.55
N LEU A 219 -10.70 0.12 -0.22
CA LEU A 219 -12.15 0.19 -0.45
C LEU A 219 -12.94 0.13 0.86
N ARG A 220 -12.60 -0.80 1.76
CA ARG A 220 -13.25 -0.90 3.07
C ARG A 220 -13.15 0.39 3.87
N LEU A 221 -11.95 0.97 3.97
CA LEU A 221 -11.71 2.21 4.71
C LEU A 221 -12.51 3.39 4.14
N THR A 222 -12.72 3.43 2.83
CA THR A 222 -13.55 4.45 2.18
C THR A 222 -15.06 4.20 2.28
N SER A 223 -15.49 3.00 2.70
CA SER A 223 -16.91 2.60 2.69
C SER A 223 -17.66 2.86 4.01
N ALA A 224 -17.07 3.65 4.91
CA ALA A 224 -17.62 3.97 6.24
C ALA A 224 -17.97 2.74 7.11
N GLU A 225 -17.37 1.58 6.81
CA GLU A 225 -17.52 0.38 7.64
C GLU A 225 -16.83 0.59 9.00
N PRO A 226 -17.39 0.03 10.10
CA PRO A 226 -16.75 0.11 11.41
C PRO A 226 -15.31 -0.40 11.37
N ALA A 227 -14.41 0.27 12.11
CA ALA A 227 -12.99 -0.11 12.15
C ALA A 227 -12.78 -1.58 12.56
N ASP A 228 -13.64 -2.08 13.46
CA ASP A 228 -13.56 -3.44 14.04
C ASP A 228 -14.33 -4.50 13.22
N SER A 229 -14.83 -4.15 12.02
CA SER A 229 -15.57 -5.08 11.15
C SER A 229 -14.73 -6.25 10.65
N VAL A 230 -13.40 -6.17 10.74
CA VAL A 230 -12.46 -7.20 10.29
C VAL A 230 -11.47 -7.49 11.41
N PRO A 231 -11.19 -8.77 11.74
CA PRO A 231 -10.24 -9.14 12.77
C PRO A 231 -8.86 -8.49 12.55
N THR A 232 -8.21 -8.07 13.63
CA THR A 232 -6.84 -7.54 13.58
C THR A 232 -5.80 -8.66 13.54
N GLN A 233 -4.57 -8.31 13.16
CA GLN A 233 -3.46 -9.25 12.96
C GLN A 233 -2.51 -9.33 14.16
N HIS A 234 -3.00 -9.06 15.38
CA HIS A 234 -2.15 -9.02 16.58
C HIS A 234 -1.39 -10.33 16.86
N TRP A 235 -1.91 -11.46 16.36
CA TRP A 235 -1.28 -12.78 16.47
C TRP A 235 0.08 -12.87 15.77
N VAL A 236 0.38 -12.00 14.79
CA VAL A 236 1.63 -12.04 14.02
C VAL A 236 2.85 -11.85 14.92
N ARG A 237 2.74 -10.98 15.93
CA ARG A 237 3.83 -10.78 16.89
C ARG A 237 4.09 -12.03 17.73
N GLU A 238 3.03 -12.71 18.16
CA GLU A 238 3.12 -13.90 19.00
C GLU A 238 3.82 -15.05 18.25
N VAL A 239 3.48 -15.26 16.98
CA VAL A 239 4.09 -16.33 16.19
C VAL A 239 5.57 -16.11 15.89
N LEU A 240 6.00 -14.85 15.76
CA LEU A 240 7.43 -14.51 15.64
C LEU A 240 8.22 -14.85 16.91
N VAL A 241 7.58 -14.78 18.09
CA VAL A 241 8.18 -15.11 19.38
C VAL A 241 8.18 -16.61 19.61
N GLU A 242 7.07 -17.29 19.37
CA GLU A 242 6.94 -18.74 19.58
C GLU A 242 7.83 -19.54 18.63
N ARG A 243 8.07 -19.04 17.41
CA ARG A 243 8.85 -19.71 16.35
C ARG A 243 8.39 -21.13 16.07
N ASP A 244 7.09 -21.33 16.09
CA ASP A 244 6.45 -22.57 15.69
C ASP A 244 5.81 -22.38 14.31
N PRO A 245 6.44 -22.86 13.22
CA PRO A 245 5.95 -22.65 11.87
C PRO A 245 4.57 -23.26 11.62
N ASP A 246 4.28 -24.41 12.23
CA ASP A 246 3.03 -25.14 12.02
C ASP A 246 1.88 -24.45 12.75
N ARG A 247 2.11 -24.01 14.00
CA ARG A 247 1.14 -23.17 14.71
C ARG A 247 0.92 -21.84 14.00
N ALA A 248 1.97 -21.19 13.53
CA ALA A 248 1.85 -19.94 12.78
C ALA A 248 1.00 -20.08 11.52
N ALA A 249 1.19 -21.17 10.77
CA ALA A 249 0.39 -21.50 9.60
C ALA A 249 -1.09 -21.70 9.94
N GLU A 250 -1.39 -22.40 11.05
CA GLU A 250 -2.78 -22.61 11.48
C GLU A 250 -3.45 -21.31 11.94
N HIS A 251 -2.72 -20.46 12.68
CA HIS A 251 -3.19 -19.13 13.04
C HIS A 251 -3.49 -18.29 11.79
N ALA A 252 -2.60 -18.30 10.80
CA ALA A 252 -2.81 -17.61 9.54
C ALA A 252 -4.05 -18.12 8.80
N ARG A 253 -4.22 -19.44 8.70
CA ARG A 253 -5.36 -20.07 8.01
C ARG A 253 -6.69 -19.66 8.65
N ARG A 254 -6.78 -19.73 9.98
CA ARG A 254 -7.96 -19.28 10.72
C ARG A 254 -8.24 -17.81 10.48
N HIS A 255 -7.22 -16.96 10.62
CA HIS A 255 -7.37 -15.52 10.42
C HIS A 255 -7.83 -15.16 8.99
N ILE A 256 -7.25 -15.79 7.96
CA ILE A 256 -7.65 -15.59 6.57
C ILE A 256 -9.13 -15.93 6.37
N ARG A 257 -9.62 -17.03 6.95
CA ARG A 257 -11.06 -17.39 6.88
C ARG A 257 -11.96 -16.36 7.54
N GLU A 258 -11.58 -15.87 8.71
CA GLU A 258 -12.37 -14.88 9.45
C GLU A 258 -12.43 -13.55 8.67
N VAL A 259 -11.29 -13.10 8.14
CA VAL A 259 -11.22 -11.90 7.28
C VAL A 259 -12.02 -12.13 5.99
N HIS A 260 -11.93 -13.30 5.38
CA HIS A 260 -12.66 -13.63 4.16
C HIS A 260 -14.18 -13.47 4.37
N GLN A 261 -14.72 -14.07 5.43
CA GLN A 261 -16.14 -13.97 5.76
C GLN A 261 -16.57 -12.53 6.01
N ALA A 262 -15.78 -11.77 6.78
CA ALA A 262 -16.07 -10.37 7.08
C ALA A 262 -16.06 -9.51 5.82
N VAL A 263 -15.09 -9.71 4.93
CA VAL A 263 -14.99 -8.95 3.66
C VAL A 263 -16.16 -9.28 2.74
N LEU A 264 -16.52 -10.55 2.54
CA LEU A 264 -17.65 -10.90 1.67
C LEU A 264 -18.98 -10.31 2.15
N GLN A 265 -19.20 -10.24 3.46
CA GLN A 265 -20.38 -9.59 4.02
C GLN A 265 -20.42 -8.07 3.75
N ALA A 266 -19.25 -7.42 3.75
CA ALA A 266 -19.13 -5.98 3.49
C ALA A 266 -19.18 -5.63 1.99
N VAL A 267 -18.64 -6.49 1.13
CA VAL A 267 -18.49 -6.24 -0.32
C VAL A 267 -19.81 -5.94 -1.02
N VAL A 268 -20.92 -6.52 -0.56
CA VAL A 268 -22.27 -6.25 -1.09
C VAL A 268 -22.67 -4.77 -0.95
N ARG A 269 -22.00 -4.00 -0.09
CA ARG A 269 -22.28 -2.58 0.15
C ARG A 269 -21.34 -1.64 -0.62
N TRP A 270 -20.33 -2.15 -1.33
CA TRP A 270 -19.31 -1.32 -1.99
C TRP A 270 -19.73 -0.99 -3.44
N PRO A 271 -20.10 0.27 -3.75
CA PRO A 271 -20.69 0.61 -5.05
C PRO A 271 -19.78 0.32 -6.25
N SER A 272 -18.47 0.53 -6.09
CA SER A 272 -17.44 0.28 -7.11
C SER A 272 -17.22 -1.21 -7.42
N VAL A 273 -17.48 -2.08 -6.44
CA VAL A 273 -17.40 -3.53 -6.62
C VAL A 273 -18.64 -4.04 -7.35
N MET A 274 -19.83 -3.58 -6.96
CA MET A 274 -21.08 -3.98 -7.62
C MET A 274 -21.18 -3.51 -9.08
N THR A 275 -20.69 -2.31 -9.39
CA THR A 275 -20.74 -1.77 -10.76
C THR A 275 -19.69 -2.37 -11.71
N SER A 276 -18.69 -3.08 -11.18
CA SER A 276 -17.61 -3.66 -11.98
C SER A 276 -18.00 -4.95 -12.72
N GLU A 277 -19.17 -5.52 -12.46
CA GLU A 277 -19.71 -6.72 -13.14
C GLU A 277 -20.09 -6.44 -14.62
N VAL A 278 -20.30 -5.18 -15.00
CA VAL A 278 -20.81 -4.81 -16.32
C VAL A 278 -19.68 -4.67 -17.36
N SER A 279 -18.95 -5.76 -17.62
CA SER A 279 -18.27 -5.95 -18.91
C SER A 279 -18.01 -7.42 -19.23
N VAL A 280 -18.96 -8.32 -18.95
CA VAL A 280 -18.91 -9.64 -19.59
C VAL A 280 -19.23 -9.41 -21.07
N GLY A 281 -18.19 -9.46 -21.89
CA GLY A 281 -18.34 -9.45 -23.34
C GLY A 281 -19.29 -10.58 -23.73
N SER A 282 -20.35 -10.21 -24.46
CA SER A 282 -21.23 -11.17 -25.12
C SER A 282 -20.36 -12.19 -25.86
N PRO A 283 -20.45 -13.50 -25.56
CA PRO A 283 -19.79 -14.48 -26.39
C PRO A 283 -20.37 -14.38 -27.81
N ARG A 284 -19.50 -14.21 -28.79
CA ARG A 284 -19.82 -14.44 -30.21
C ARG A 284 -19.64 -15.91 -30.51
#